data_AF-A0A8X6Y029-F1
#
_entry.id   AF-A0A8X6Y029-F1
#
_cell.length_a   1.000
_cell.length_b   1.000
_cell.length_c   1.000
_cell.angle_alpha   90.00
_cell.angle_beta   90.00
_cell.angle_gamma   90.00
#
_symmetry.space_group_name_H-M   'P 1'
#
loop_
_entity.id
_entity.type
_entity.pdbx_description
1 polymer ?
#
loop_
_entity_poly.entity_id
_entity_poly.type
_entity_poly.pdbx_seq_one_letter_code
_entity_poly.pdbx_strand_id
1 'polypeptide(L)'
;MHEYEFRYVVQDTAPFHLQDIFPECTVHLQHVWYVKPHFRYKNKRLETKHIVSTEAVFYDGLWFKWVHSIETPHVSWSLSTHKKFLDAAGNFQCPFRNETRHVWTLDDQAQVYTFAHPDGTYRLVFEWEYGVFLKPIKNLDTEPLLENLGKYWKVYEYFHSFPPPPYRINETLSRKPVTCVANFQGLEGVVAHKLDGIFGLVYSFPDYIKEKWEGGIHKIRKGITLGDGIVFSAEKLSNGMVVLLDVYQVRGFPTVQWNRKTVLINFLQHLSLPEGYETQKYCHRVEDLPMTRYETDGYIIHNTKTDKIFKVKHNHSLDVVYMDGFFWLPGKEKPGLYRRFKALEKELQNGHVYEVSVKNGNVLRKRNDRFIGNTWKQIENVLEKQSWQGPTIHEVVKVMKTTKKRCKSKVVL
;
A
#
# COMPACT_ATOMS: atom_id res chain seq x y z
N MET A 1 -24.41 1.14 21.79
CA MET A 1 -23.23 0.50 22.40
C MET A 1 -22.12 0.52 21.37
N HIS A 2 -20.86 0.74 21.77
CA HIS A 2 -19.74 0.63 20.83
C HIS A 2 -19.25 -0.82 20.86
N GLU A 3 -19.09 -1.41 19.68
CA GLU A 3 -18.53 -2.74 19.49
C GLU A 3 -17.26 -2.63 18.66
N TYR A 4 -16.18 -3.23 19.16
CA TYR A 4 -14.89 -3.31 18.50
C TYR A 4 -14.58 -4.76 18.19
N GLU A 5 -14.32 -5.08 16.93
CA GLU A 5 -14.00 -6.44 16.49
C GLU A 5 -12.62 -6.48 15.85
N PHE A 6 -11.86 -7.51 16.22
CA PHE A 6 -10.59 -7.90 15.64
C PHE A 6 -10.82 -9.16 14.85
N ARG A 7 -10.88 -9.02 13.53
CA ARG A 7 -11.25 -10.14 12.66
C ARG A 7 -10.00 -10.67 11.97
N TYR A 8 -9.67 -11.91 12.27
CA TYR A 8 -8.62 -12.68 11.63
C TYR A 8 -9.23 -13.71 10.67
N VAL A 9 -8.56 -13.98 9.55
CA VAL A 9 -8.99 -14.97 8.56
C VAL A 9 -8.12 -16.20 8.72
N VAL A 10 -8.75 -17.37 8.91
CA VAL A 10 -8.05 -18.64 9.15
C VAL A 10 -8.56 -19.71 8.19
N GLN A 11 -7.71 -20.70 7.90
CA GLN A 11 -8.06 -21.80 7.02
C GLN A 11 -9.00 -22.81 7.70
N ASP A 12 -8.78 -23.05 8.98
CA ASP A 12 -9.47 -24.08 9.76
C ASP A 12 -9.69 -23.57 11.19
N THR A 13 -10.74 -24.03 11.83
CA THR A 13 -11.09 -23.77 13.23
C THR A 13 -10.96 -24.99 14.12
N ALA A 14 -10.37 -26.09 13.64
CA ALA A 14 -10.05 -27.25 14.47
C ALA A 14 -9.42 -26.87 15.84
N PRO A 15 -8.49 -25.88 15.94
CA PRO A 15 -7.96 -25.45 17.23
C PRO A 15 -9.03 -24.87 18.18
N PHE A 16 -10.10 -24.28 17.65
CA PHE A 16 -11.22 -23.71 18.43
C PHE A 16 -12.02 -24.78 19.20
N HIS A 17 -11.84 -26.06 18.88
CA HIS A 17 -12.48 -27.18 19.57
C HIS A 17 -11.62 -27.78 20.69
N LEU A 18 -10.36 -27.35 20.83
CA LEU A 18 -9.48 -27.81 21.91
C LEU A 18 -9.56 -26.82 23.08
N GLN A 19 -10.17 -27.25 24.19
CA GLN A 19 -10.36 -26.50 25.44
C GLN A 19 -9.06 -26.18 26.21
N ASP A 20 -7.89 -26.34 25.59
CA ASP A 20 -6.61 -26.44 26.31
C ASP A 20 -6.00 -25.09 26.75
N ILE A 21 -6.62 -23.96 26.38
CA ILE A 21 -5.97 -22.63 26.48
C ILE A 21 -6.67 -21.69 27.46
N PHE A 22 -8.00 -21.75 27.52
CA PHE A 22 -8.80 -21.10 28.55
C PHE A 22 -9.69 -22.16 29.20
N PRO A 23 -9.13 -23.02 30.07
CA PRO A 23 -9.87 -24.15 30.67
C PRO A 23 -11.08 -23.69 31.49
N GLU A 24 -11.12 -22.42 31.86
CA GLU A 24 -12.18 -21.79 32.65
C GLU A 24 -13.34 -21.26 31.77
N CYS A 25 -13.12 -21.14 30.46
CA CYS A 25 -14.12 -20.63 29.53
C CYS A 25 -14.99 -21.75 28.96
N THR A 26 -16.32 -21.54 28.99
CA THR A 26 -17.26 -22.49 28.40
C THR A 26 -17.52 -22.16 26.93
N VAL A 27 -17.32 -23.15 26.05
CA VAL A 27 -17.67 -23.03 24.63
C VAL A 27 -19.16 -23.26 24.47
N HIS A 28 -19.85 -22.34 23.82
CA HIS A 28 -21.26 -22.53 23.47
C HIS A 28 -21.52 -22.15 22.01
N LEU A 29 -22.62 -22.68 21.49
CA LEU A 29 -23.06 -22.44 20.13
C LEU A 29 -24.06 -21.27 20.13
N GLN A 30 -23.82 -20.26 19.31
CA GLN A 30 -24.70 -19.11 19.13
C GLN A 30 -25.14 -19.03 17.67
N HIS A 31 -26.44 -18.84 17.45
CA HIS A 31 -26.99 -18.55 16.13
C HIS A 31 -27.27 -17.06 16.01
N VAL A 32 -26.67 -16.44 14.98
CA VAL A 32 -26.92 -15.04 14.66
C VAL A 32 -27.58 -14.97 13.29
N TRP A 33 -28.80 -14.45 13.25
CA TRP A 33 -29.52 -14.25 12.00
C TRP A 33 -29.28 -12.82 11.52
N TYR A 34 -28.71 -12.67 10.34
CA TYR A 34 -28.44 -11.36 9.75
C TYR A 34 -29.33 -11.08 8.55
N VAL A 35 -29.67 -9.81 8.37
CA VAL A 35 -30.21 -9.26 7.12
C VAL A 35 -29.34 -8.08 6.70
N LYS A 36 -28.86 -8.13 5.44
CA LYS A 36 -28.04 -7.04 4.90
C LYS A 36 -28.88 -5.75 4.78
N PRO A 37 -28.26 -4.57 4.98
CA PRO A 37 -26.85 -4.40 5.27
C PRO A 37 -26.48 -4.73 6.73
N HIS A 38 -27.33 -4.48 7.74
CA HIS A 38 -26.91 -4.57 9.15
C HIS A 38 -28.00 -4.83 10.21
N PHE A 39 -29.11 -5.50 9.87
CA PHE A 39 -30.05 -5.98 10.90
C PHE A 39 -29.59 -7.34 11.43
N ARG A 40 -29.65 -7.54 12.75
CA ARG A 40 -29.19 -8.76 13.42
C ARG A 40 -30.17 -9.19 14.49
N TYR A 41 -30.44 -10.49 14.57
CA TYR A 41 -31.11 -11.10 15.72
C TYR A 41 -30.10 -11.95 16.48
N LYS A 42 -29.71 -11.49 17.68
CA LYS A 42 -28.71 -12.09 18.59
C LYS A 42 -29.30 -12.07 20.01
N ASN A 43 -29.12 -13.15 20.78
CA ASN A 43 -29.54 -13.22 22.19
C ASN A 43 -31.00 -12.80 22.44
N LYS A 44 -31.92 -13.23 21.57
CA LYS A 44 -33.36 -12.90 21.58
C LYS A 44 -33.68 -11.40 21.41
N ARG A 45 -32.71 -10.59 20.99
CA ARG A 45 -32.86 -9.15 20.73
C ARG A 45 -32.59 -8.85 19.27
N LEU A 46 -33.33 -7.89 18.76
CA LEU A 46 -33.18 -7.38 17.40
C LEU A 46 -32.37 -6.09 17.46
N GLU A 47 -31.32 -6.02 16.65
CA GLU A 47 -30.31 -4.99 16.74
C GLU A 47 -29.98 -4.48 15.33
N THR A 48 -29.53 -3.23 15.26
CA THR A 48 -28.94 -2.66 14.05
C THR A 48 -27.49 -2.33 14.32
N LYS A 49 -26.61 -2.85 13.46
CA LYS A 49 -25.20 -2.51 13.44
C LYS A 49 -24.96 -1.32 12.52
N HIS A 50 -24.24 -0.30 13.00
CA HIS A 50 -23.75 0.76 12.14
C HIS A 50 -22.23 0.74 12.18
N ILE A 51 -21.60 0.40 11.05
CA ILE A 51 -20.14 0.41 10.95
C ILE A 51 -19.68 1.86 10.90
N VAL A 52 -18.88 2.27 11.88
CA VAL A 52 -18.30 3.61 11.99
C VAL A 52 -16.98 3.66 11.22
N SER A 53 -16.11 2.68 11.44
CA SER A 53 -14.83 2.59 10.72
C SER A 53 -14.39 1.13 10.55
N THR A 54 -13.60 0.89 9.51
CA THR A 54 -12.92 -0.39 9.32
C THR A 54 -11.51 -0.14 8.81
N GLU A 55 -10.53 -0.77 9.42
CA GLU A 55 -9.12 -0.61 9.06
C GLU A 55 -8.41 -1.96 9.09
N ALA A 56 -7.36 -2.11 8.29
CA ALA A 56 -6.43 -3.23 8.44
C ALA A 56 -5.28 -2.78 9.35
N VAL A 57 -5.04 -3.54 10.42
CA VAL A 57 -4.09 -3.19 11.46
C VAL A 57 -3.11 -4.36 11.65
N PHE A 58 -1.85 -4.02 11.87
CA PHE A 58 -0.81 -4.93 12.28
C PHE A 58 -0.55 -4.73 13.77
N TYR A 59 -0.64 -5.80 14.54
CA TYR A 59 -0.23 -5.83 15.94
C TYR A 59 0.22 -7.24 16.29
N ASP A 60 1.33 -7.30 17.02
CA ASP A 60 1.95 -8.54 17.48
C ASP A 60 2.07 -9.62 16.39
N GLY A 61 2.72 -9.31 15.27
CA GLY A 61 2.94 -10.31 14.20
C GLY A 61 1.72 -10.67 13.34
N LEU A 62 0.52 -10.20 13.67
CA LEU A 62 -0.71 -10.52 12.95
C LEU A 62 -1.29 -9.32 12.22
N TRP A 63 -1.84 -9.58 11.03
CA TRP A 63 -2.70 -8.65 10.31
C TRP A 63 -4.16 -8.99 10.54
N PHE A 64 -4.91 -8.09 11.15
CA PHE A 64 -6.35 -8.24 11.34
C PHE A 64 -7.13 -7.07 10.76
N LYS A 65 -8.40 -7.32 10.51
CA LYS A 65 -9.36 -6.27 10.21
C LYS A 65 -9.96 -5.75 11.51
N TRP A 66 -9.65 -4.50 11.83
CA TRP A 66 -10.34 -3.69 12.82
C TRP A 66 -11.72 -3.30 12.30
N VAL A 67 -12.74 -3.49 13.11
CA VAL A 67 -14.09 -2.97 12.86
C VAL A 67 -14.58 -2.26 14.10
N HIS A 68 -14.90 -0.98 13.96
CA HIS A 68 -15.64 -0.24 14.98
C HIS A 68 -17.07 -0.03 14.49
N SER A 69 -18.02 -0.40 15.33
CA SER A 69 -19.45 -0.24 15.08
C SER A 69 -20.22 0.31 16.28
N ILE A 70 -21.39 0.85 15.97
CA ILE A 70 -22.41 1.23 16.95
C ILE A 70 -23.59 0.27 16.80
N GLU A 71 -23.85 -0.49 17.86
CA GLU A 71 -25.00 -1.39 17.95
C GLU A 71 -26.18 -0.67 18.63
N THR A 72 -27.35 -0.78 18.01
CA THR A 72 -28.62 -0.20 18.48
C THR A 72 -29.67 -1.30 18.65
N PRO A 73 -30.01 -1.69 19.90
CA PRO A 73 -31.05 -2.66 20.17
C PRO A 73 -32.43 -2.03 20.03
N HIS A 74 -33.38 -2.82 19.53
CA HIS A 74 -34.79 -2.47 19.42
C HIS A 74 -35.58 -3.24 20.46
N VAL A 75 -36.10 -2.53 21.46
CA VAL A 75 -37.05 -3.09 22.44
C VAL A 75 -38.43 -3.30 21.81
N SER A 76 -38.79 -2.47 20.83
CA SER A 76 -40.02 -2.58 20.05
C SER A 76 -39.78 -2.30 18.57
N TRP A 77 -40.55 -2.96 17.70
CA TRP A 77 -40.41 -2.85 16.26
C TRP A 77 -41.28 -1.70 15.72
N SER A 78 -40.70 -0.50 15.64
CA SER A 78 -41.41 0.67 15.15
C SER A 78 -41.70 0.61 13.64
N LEU A 79 -42.71 1.37 13.17
CA LEU A 79 -42.98 1.53 11.74
C LEU A 79 -41.77 2.09 10.97
N SER A 80 -40.99 2.96 11.59
CA SER A 80 -39.76 3.52 10.99
C SER A 80 -38.69 2.44 10.81
N THR A 81 -38.47 1.62 11.84
CA THR A 81 -37.55 0.47 11.78
C THR A 81 -38.02 -0.53 10.73
N HIS A 82 -39.33 -0.80 10.65
CA HIS A 82 -39.91 -1.70 9.67
C HIS A 82 -39.71 -1.22 8.23
N LYS A 83 -39.93 0.07 7.94
CA LYS A 83 -39.66 0.65 6.62
C LYS A 83 -38.20 0.49 6.22
N LYS A 84 -37.27 0.85 7.10
CA LYS A 84 -35.82 0.65 6.86
C LYS A 84 -35.45 -0.80 6.60
N PHE A 85 -36.10 -1.74 7.30
CA PHE A 85 -35.91 -3.16 7.06
C PHE A 85 -36.43 -3.57 5.68
N LEU A 86 -37.65 -3.17 5.30
CA LEU A 86 -38.23 -3.47 3.99
C LEU A 86 -37.40 -2.85 2.85
N ASP A 87 -36.94 -1.62 3.00
CA ASP A 87 -36.07 -0.98 2.01
C ASP A 87 -34.77 -1.77 1.79
N ALA A 88 -34.24 -2.38 2.86
CA ALA A 88 -33.02 -3.19 2.80
C ALA A 88 -33.25 -4.62 2.28
N ALA A 89 -34.40 -5.23 2.61
CA ALA A 89 -34.64 -6.66 2.47
C ALA A 89 -35.68 -7.04 1.41
N GLY A 90 -36.54 -6.11 1.01
CA GLY A 90 -37.78 -6.36 0.26
C GLY A 90 -37.56 -6.94 -1.14
N ASN A 91 -36.35 -6.83 -1.69
CA ASN A 91 -36.00 -7.37 -3.01
C ASN A 91 -35.29 -8.74 -2.94
N PHE A 92 -35.20 -9.36 -1.76
CA PHE A 92 -34.58 -10.67 -1.60
C PHE A 92 -35.63 -11.75 -1.30
N GLN A 93 -35.56 -12.87 -2.01
CA GLN A 93 -36.43 -14.03 -1.77
C GLN A 93 -36.24 -14.61 -0.34
N CYS A 94 -35.01 -14.59 0.16
CA CYS A 94 -34.68 -14.86 1.55
C CYS A 94 -33.55 -13.92 1.98
N PRO A 95 -33.86 -12.82 2.71
CA PRO A 95 -32.86 -11.84 3.12
C PRO A 95 -32.01 -12.31 4.31
N PHE A 96 -32.49 -13.35 5.01
CA PHE A 96 -31.88 -13.85 6.23
C PHE A 96 -30.74 -14.81 5.91
N ARG A 97 -29.63 -14.65 6.63
CA ARG A 97 -28.58 -15.68 6.69
C ARG A 97 -28.31 -16.02 8.14
N ASN A 98 -28.24 -17.32 8.41
CA ASN A 98 -27.84 -17.84 9.70
C ASN A 98 -26.32 -17.96 9.74
N GLU A 99 -25.70 -17.38 10.75
CA GLU A 99 -24.30 -17.55 11.08
C GLU A 99 -24.22 -18.36 12.38
N THR A 100 -23.75 -19.60 12.27
CA THR A 100 -23.48 -20.45 13.42
C THR A 100 -22.09 -20.11 13.96
N ARG A 101 -22.04 -19.69 15.22
CA ARG A 101 -20.83 -19.27 15.91
C ARG A 101 -20.50 -20.23 17.03
N HIS A 102 -19.23 -20.62 17.12
CA HIS A 102 -18.68 -21.16 18.35
C HIS A 102 -18.12 -19.98 19.15
N VAL A 103 -18.58 -19.82 20.39
CA VAL A 103 -18.31 -18.62 21.19
C VAL A 103 -17.63 -19.02 22.51
N TRP A 104 -16.57 -18.27 22.84
CA TRP A 104 -15.89 -18.25 24.12
C TRP A 104 -16.13 -16.90 24.77
N THR A 105 -16.88 -16.89 25.87
CA THR A 105 -17.06 -15.70 26.68
C THR A 105 -15.85 -15.57 27.60
N LEU A 106 -15.13 -14.44 27.50
CA LEU A 106 -13.97 -14.15 28.33
C LEU A 106 -14.40 -13.46 29.63
N ASP A 107 -15.26 -12.46 29.50
CA ASP A 107 -15.92 -11.73 30.59
C ASP A 107 -17.21 -11.07 30.07
N ASP A 108 -17.83 -10.22 30.89
CA ASP A 108 -19.08 -9.53 30.53
C ASP A 108 -18.94 -8.53 29.36
N GLN A 109 -17.71 -8.18 28.97
CA GLN A 109 -17.41 -7.19 27.93
C GLN A 109 -16.75 -7.78 26.69
N ALA A 110 -16.18 -8.99 26.79
CA ALA A 110 -15.40 -9.58 25.71
C ALA A 110 -15.74 -11.04 25.43
N GLN A 111 -15.70 -11.38 24.15
CA GLN A 111 -15.81 -12.74 23.68
C GLN A 111 -14.94 -12.99 22.45
N VAL A 112 -14.54 -14.23 22.27
CA VAL A 112 -13.94 -14.73 21.03
C VAL A 112 -14.93 -15.65 20.36
N TYR A 113 -15.13 -15.51 19.06
CA TYR A 113 -15.94 -16.46 18.33
C TYR A 113 -15.39 -16.75 16.96
N THR A 114 -15.84 -17.87 16.41
CA THR A 114 -15.55 -18.22 15.03
C THR A 114 -16.78 -18.66 14.26
N PHE A 115 -16.75 -18.40 12.95
CA PHE A 115 -17.80 -18.81 12.02
C PHE A 115 -17.22 -19.11 10.63
N ALA A 116 -17.89 -20.00 9.92
CA ALA A 116 -17.58 -20.32 8.53
C ALA A 116 -18.01 -19.18 7.62
N HIS A 117 -17.13 -18.76 6.71
CA HIS A 117 -17.41 -17.74 5.71
C HIS A 117 -17.72 -18.39 4.35
N PRO A 118 -18.57 -17.77 3.50
CA PRO A 118 -18.95 -18.35 2.21
C PRO A 118 -17.81 -18.63 1.20
N ASP A 119 -16.60 -18.10 1.44
CA ASP A 119 -15.41 -18.34 0.61
C ASP A 119 -14.65 -19.61 1.00
N GLY A 120 -15.18 -20.42 1.93
CA GLY A 120 -14.57 -21.65 2.41
C GLY A 120 -13.48 -21.44 3.48
N THR A 121 -13.28 -20.20 3.93
CA THR A 121 -12.40 -19.89 5.07
C THR A 121 -13.23 -19.61 6.32
N TYR A 122 -12.57 -19.44 7.45
CA TYR A 122 -13.22 -19.08 8.70
C TYR A 122 -12.82 -17.67 9.15
N ARG A 123 -13.65 -17.08 9.99
CA ARG A 123 -13.33 -15.82 10.67
C ARG A 123 -13.14 -16.13 12.14
N LEU A 124 -12.01 -15.74 12.68
CA LEU A 124 -11.75 -15.74 14.11
C LEU A 124 -11.88 -14.30 14.58
N VAL A 125 -12.80 -14.05 15.51
CA VAL A 125 -13.20 -12.70 15.91
C VAL A 125 -13.05 -12.57 17.41
N PHE A 126 -12.19 -11.66 17.85
CA PHE A 126 -12.28 -11.12 19.20
C PHE A 126 -13.21 -9.89 19.14
N GLU A 127 -14.24 -9.89 19.97
CA GLU A 127 -15.26 -8.85 20.06
C GLU A 127 -15.22 -8.27 21.47
N TRP A 128 -15.12 -6.95 21.56
CA TRP A 128 -15.12 -6.20 22.81
C TRP A 128 -16.17 -5.10 22.76
N GLU A 129 -17.05 -5.08 23.75
CA GLU A 129 -18.12 -4.13 23.92
C GLU A 129 -17.68 -3.05 24.93
N TYR A 130 -17.81 -1.77 24.54
CA TYR A 130 -17.43 -0.66 25.40
C TYR A 130 -18.49 0.44 25.47
N GLY A 131 -18.65 0.99 26.68
CA GLY A 131 -19.56 2.07 27.01
C GLY A 131 -21.03 1.63 27.17
N VAL A 132 -21.83 2.54 27.71
CA VAL A 132 -23.30 2.43 27.75
C VAL A 132 -23.87 3.23 26.57
N PHE A 133 -25.10 2.94 26.13
CA PHE A 133 -25.78 3.51 24.95
C PHE A 133 -25.81 5.06 24.80
N LEU A 134 -25.30 5.83 25.77
CA LEU A 134 -25.57 7.26 25.92
C LEU A 134 -24.41 8.20 25.55
N LYS A 135 -23.17 7.74 25.28
CA LYS A 135 -22.07 8.64 24.87
C LYS A 135 -21.15 8.04 23.79
N PRO A 136 -21.28 8.46 22.52
CA PRO A 136 -20.35 8.08 21.47
C PRO A 136 -19.03 8.84 21.60
N ILE A 137 -17.90 8.12 21.63
CA ILE A 137 -16.58 8.74 21.61
C ILE A 137 -16.20 8.98 20.15
N LYS A 138 -16.06 10.26 19.77
CA LYS A 138 -15.84 10.67 18.38
C LYS A 138 -14.39 10.57 17.92
N ASN A 139 -13.42 10.53 18.84
CA ASN A 139 -11.99 10.41 18.56
C ASN A 139 -11.34 9.62 19.70
N LEU A 140 -10.97 8.36 19.47
CA LEU A 140 -10.07 7.66 20.38
C LEU A 140 -8.76 7.48 19.63
N ASP A 141 -7.69 8.09 20.15
CA ASP A 141 -6.34 7.65 19.84
C ASP A 141 -6.24 6.15 20.15
N THR A 142 -5.61 5.41 19.24
CA THR A 142 -5.49 3.93 19.33
C THR A 142 -4.79 3.48 20.62
N GLU A 143 -3.93 4.30 21.21
CA GLU A 143 -3.10 3.94 22.38
C GLU A 143 -3.90 3.69 23.67
N PRO A 144 -4.76 4.61 24.16
CA PRO A 144 -5.62 4.34 25.33
C PRO A 144 -6.51 3.11 25.19
N LEU A 145 -6.89 2.77 23.96
CA LEU A 145 -7.73 1.62 23.69
C LEU A 145 -6.93 0.31 23.71
N LEU A 146 -5.69 0.33 23.20
CA LEU A 146 -4.76 -0.79 23.31
C LEU A 146 -4.37 -1.08 24.78
N GLU A 147 -4.24 -0.07 25.64
CA GLU A 147 -4.02 -0.27 27.09
C GLU A 147 -5.17 -1.05 27.74
N ASN A 148 -6.43 -0.67 27.47
CA ASN A 148 -7.59 -1.38 28.00
C ASN A 148 -7.71 -2.82 27.47
N LEU A 149 -7.22 -3.06 26.26
CA LEU A 149 -7.17 -4.38 25.66
C LEU A 149 -6.01 -5.24 26.16
N GLY A 150 -5.04 -4.64 26.87
CA GLY A 150 -3.86 -5.33 27.38
C GLY A 150 -4.18 -6.56 28.23
N LYS A 151 -5.31 -6.58 28.95
CA LYS A 151 -5.74 -7.77 29.72
C LYS A 151 -6.09 -8.99 28.84
N TYR A 152 -6.37 -8.78 27.56
CA TYR A 152 -6.71 -9.83 26.60
C TYR A 152 -5.52 -10.25 25.72
N TRP A 153 -4.29 -9.86 26.07
CA TRP A 153 -3.09 -10.11 25.25
C TRP A 153 -2.92 -11.58 24.83
N LYS A 154 -3.24 -12.54 25.72
CA LYS A 154 -3.21 -13.98 25.44
C LYS A 154 -4.13 -14.43 24.29
N VAL A 155 -5.17 -13.66 23.98
CA VAL A 155 -6.06 -13.95 22.83
C VAL A 155 -5.27 -13.83 21.53
N TYR A 156 -4.39 -12.83 21.42
CA TYR A 156 -3.58 -12.63 20.22
C TYR A 156 -2.54 -13.73 20.08
N GLU A 157 -1.86 -14.12 21.17
CA GLU A 157 -0.96 -15.29 21.19
C GLU A 157 -1.66 -16.53 20.64
N TYR A 158 -2.90 -16.77 21.07
CA TYR A 158 -3.67 -17.91 20.59
C TYR A 158 -3.95 -17.84 19.08
N PHE A 159 -4.24 -16.66 18.53
CA PHE A 159 -4.54 -16.51 17.10
C PHE A 159 -3.35 -16.92 16.21
N HIS A 160 -2.11 -16.83 16.69
CA HIS A 160 -0.92 -17.31 15.96
C HIS A 160 -0.92 -18.81 15.68
N SER A 161 -1.63 -19.60 16.48
CA SER A 161 -1.69 -21.06 16.29
C SER A 161 -2.54 -21.48 15.09
N PHE A 162 -3.38 -20.58 14.56
CA PHE A 162 -4.28 -20.92 13.47
C PHE A 162 -3.57 -20.88 12.12
N PRO A 163 -3.77 -21.91 11.27
CA PRO A 163 -3.19 -21.93 9.94
C PRO A 163 -3.79 -20.79 9.09
N PRO A 164 -2.96 -19.93 8.49
CA PRO A 164 -3.46 -18.83 7.68
C PRO A 164 -3.93 -19.37 6.30
N PRO A 165 -4.98 -18.80 5.68
CA PRO A 165 -5.59 -19.31 4.45
C PRO A 165 -4.64 -19.24 3.24
N PRO A 166 -4.71 -20.19 2.29
CA PRO A 166 -3.83 -20.16 1.12
C PRO A 166 -3.94 -18.84 0.36
N TYR A 167 -2.82 -18.38 -0.20
CA TYR A 167 -2.75 -17.10 -0.88
C TYR A 167 -2.07 -17.21 -2.25
N ARG A 168 -2.28 -16.19 -3.08
CA ARG A 168 -1.55 -15.98 -4.33
C ARG A 168 -1.01 -14.57 -4.38
N ILE A 169 0.29 -14.44 -4.64
CA ILE A 169 0.91 -13.13 -4.82
C ILE A 169 0.68 -12.64 -6.25
N ASN A 170 0.32 -11.37 -6.39
CA ASN A 170 0.29 -10.74 -7.71
C ASN A 170 1.72 -10.31 -8.09
N GLU A 171 2.32 -11.06 -9.00
CA GLU A 171 3.66 -10.79 -9.50
C GLU A 171 3.74 -9.75 -10.64
N THR A 172 2.58 -9.24 -11.09
CA THR A 172 2.47 -8.24 -12.16
C THR A 172 2.25 -6.82 -11.63
N LEU A 173 2.54 -6.59 -10.34
CA LEU A 173 2.43 -5.28 -9.73
C LEU A 173 3.38 -4.28 -10.39
N SER A 174 2.87 -3.08 -10.63
CA SER A 174 3.64 -1.95 -11.13
C SER A 174 3.91 -0.95 -10.02
N ARG A 175 5.00 -0.19 -10.16
CA ARG A 175 5.34 0.93 -9.27
C ARG A 175 4.14 1.90 -9.09
N LYS A 176 3.87 2.29 -7.85
CA LYS A 176 2.90 3.34 -7.53
C LYS A 176 3.33 4.68 -8.16
N PRO A 177 2.40 5.45 -8.75
CA PRO A 177 2.73 6.75 -9.32
C PRO A 177 3.21 7.70 -8.21
N VAL A 178 4.29 8.44 -8.49
CA VAL A 178 4.85 9.44 -7.57
C VAL A 178 4.66 10.83 -8.16
N THR A 179 3.90 11.68 -7.46
CA THR A 179 3.63 13.05 -7.88
C THR A 179 4.71 13.98 -7.36
N CYS A 180 5.33 14.76 -8.24
CA CYS A 180 6.26 15.79 -7.78
C CYS A 180 5.48 17.04 -7.35
N VAL A 181 5.84 17.62 -6.20
CA VAL A 181 5.27 18.87 -5.66
C VAL A 181 6.39 19.85 -5.29
N ALA A 182 6.07 21.14 -5.18
CA ALA A 182 7.06 22.18 -4.86
C ALA A 182 7.44 22.19 -3.37
N ASN A 183 6.46 22.00 -2.49
CA ASN A 183 6.66 21.86 -1.05
C ASN A 183 5.57 20.93 -0.46
N PHE A 184 5.67 20.69 0.83
CA PHE A 184 4.77 19.80 1.57
C PHE A 184 3.62 20.51 2.29
N GLN A 185 3.46 21.83 2.09
CA GLN A 185 2.46 22.61 2.81
C GLN A 185 1.05 22.14 2.46
N GLY A 186 0.26 21.80 3.49
CA GLY A 186 -1.11 21.30 3.34
C GLY A 186 -1.22 19.83 2.92
N LEU A 187 -0.12 19.09 2.80
CA LEU A 187 -0.15 17.65 2.56
C LEU A 187 -0.16 16.88 3.88
N GLU A 188 -1.18 16.06 4.09
CA GLU A 188 -1.22 15.09 5.18
C GLU A 188 -0.43 13.83 4.78
N GLY A 189 0.40 13.31 5.69
CA GLY A 189 1.11 12.05 5.46
C GLY A 189 2.26 11.80 6.43
N VAL A 190 3.03 10.77 6.12
CA VAL A 190 4.33 10.50 6.75
C VAL A 190 5.45 10.83 5.76
N VAL A 191 6.53 11.40 6.26
CA VAL A 191 7.70 11.84 5.49
C VAL A 191 8.84 10.86 5.60
N ALA A 192 9.65 10.77 4.55
CA ALA A 192 10.87 9.98 4.48
C ALA A 192 11.89 10.65 3.56
N HIS A 193 13.16 10.31 3.72
CA HIS A 193 14.22 10.69 2.77
C HIS A 193 13.97 10.04 1.41
N LYS A 194 14.08 10.80 0.32
CA LYS A 194 14.07 10.25 -1.03
C LYS A 194 15.45 9.70 -1.35
N LEU A 195 15.61 8.38 -1.25
CA LEU A 195 16.85 7.72 -1.62
C LEU A 195 17.15 7.85 -3.13
N ASP A 196 18.42 7.75 -3.49
CA ASP A 196 18.86 7.60 -4.89
C ASP A 196 19.32 6.16 -5.15
N GLY A 197 18.49 5.39 -5.85
CA GLY A 197 18.82 4.02 -6.24
C GLY A 197 17.92 3.50 -7.35
N ILE A 198 17.96 2.17 -7.53
CA ILE A 198 17.15 1.46 -8.51
C ILE A 198 15.91 0.94 -7.82
N PHE A 199 14.73 1.36 -8.27
CA PHE A 199 13.47 0.87 -7.74
C PHE A 199 13.25 -0.60 -8.12
N GLY A 200 12.62 -1.35 -7.22
CA GLY A 200 12.19 -2.71 -7.48
C GLY A 200 11.10 -3.19 -6.53
N LEU A 201 10.69 -4.43 -6.75
CA LEU A 201 9.74 -5.15 -5.91
C LEU A 201 10.42 -6.38 -5.31
N VAL A 202 10.21 -6.59 -4.01
CA VAL A 202 10.73 -7.72 -3.25
C VAL A 202 9.55 -8.57 -2.81
N TYR A 203 9.51 -9.80 -3.30
CA TYR A 203 8.47 -10.78 -3.05
C TYR A 203 8.99 -11.76 -2.00
N SER A 204 8.39 -11.75 -0.82
CA SER A 204 8.76 -12.61 0.29
C SER A 204 7.79 -13.77 0.44
N PHE A 205 8.34 -14.98 0.43
CA PHE A 205 7.65 -16.25 0.61
C PHE A 205 8.11 -16.90 1.93
N PRO A 206 7.56 -18.05 2.36
CA PRO A 206 7.93 -18.68 3.63
C PRO A 206 9.44 -18.95 3.76
N ASP A 207 10.07 -19.37 2.67
CA ASP A 207 11.43 -19.92 2.65
C ASP A 207 12.37 -19.24 1.65
N TYR A 208 11.89 -18.27 0.88
CA TYR A 208 12.74 -17.53 -0.06
C TYR A 208 12.24 -16.10 -0.33
N ILE A 209 13.15 -15.29 -0.84
CA ILE A 209 12.87 -13.95 -1.37
C ILE A 209 13.16 -13.93 -2.86
N LYS A 210 12.28 -13.29 -3.63
CA LYS A 210 12.47 -13.01 -5.05
C LYS A 210 12.47 -11.50 -5.26
N GLU A 211 13.53 -10.97 -5.85
CA GLU A 211 13.69 -9.54 -6.16
C GLU A 211 13.48 -9.31 -7.66
N LYS A 212 12.74 -8.25 -8.01
CA LYS A 212 12.57 -7.78 -9.39
C LYS A 212 12.89 -6.29 -9.45
N TRP A 213 13.95 -5.93 -10.16
CA TRP A 213 14.42 -4.55 -10.26
C TRP A 213 14.03 -3.92 -11.61
N GLU A 214 13.80 -2.61 -11.62
CA GLU A 214 13.77 -1.84 -12.87
C GLU A 214 15.09 -2.11 -13.65
N GLY A 215 14.98 -2.28 -14.97
CA GLY A 215 16.10 -2.74 -15.80
C GLY A 215 16.18 -4.26 -16.01
N GLY A 216 15.23 -5.05 -15.46
CA GLY A 216 15.06 -6.47 -15.77
C GLY A 216 15.95 -7.42 -14.97
N ILE A 217 16.59 -6.92 -13.89
CA ILE A 217 17.41 -7.77 -13.02
C ILE A 217 16.51 -8.55 -12.06
N HIS A 218 16.71 -9.86 -12.02
CA HIS A 218 16.00 -10.78 -11.12
C HIS A 218 16.98 -11.51 -10.23
N LYS A 219 16.64 -11.63 -8.94
CA LYS A 219 17.45 -12.36 -7.96
C LYS A 219 16.54 -13.22 -7.08
N ILE A 220 16.99 -14.41 -6.71
CA ILE A 220 16.31 -15.28 -5.75
C ILE A 220 17.29 -15.59 -4.63
N ARG A 221 16.86 -15.40 -3.37
CA ARG A 221 17.61 -15.76 -2.16
C ARG A 221 16.81 -16.83 -1.42
N LYS A 222 17.31 -18.07 -1.41
CA LYS A 222 16.68 -19.20 -0.68
C LYS A 222 17.12 -19.19 0.79
N GLY A 223 16.29 -19.74 1.66
CA GLY A 223 16.54 -19.87 3.10
C GLY A 223 16.39 -18.55 3.88
N ILE A 224 15.84 -17.51 3.27
CA ILE A 224 15.67 -16.19 3.88
C ILE A 224 14.23 -15.73 3.59
N THR A 225 13.58 -15.12 4.57
CA THR A 225 12.24 -14.53 4.44
C THR A 225 12.18 -13.17 5.14
N LEU A 226 11.32 -12.29 4.62
CA LEU A 226 10.92 -11.01 5.23
C LEU A 226 9.46 -11.09 5.73
N GLY A 227 8.95 -12.30 5.95
CA GLY A 227 7.56 -12.58 6.25
C GLY A 227 6.84 -13.27 5.09
N ASP A 228 5.88 -14.12 5.42
CA ASP A 228 5.22 -14.99 4.46
C ASP A 228 4.14 -14.25 3.64
N GLY A 229 4.33 -14.24 2.32
CA GLY A 229 3.35 -13.74 1.37
C GLY A 229 3.32 -12.22 1.25
N ILE A 230 4.43 -11.53 1.53
CA ILE A 230 4.50 -10.08 1.56
C ILE A 230 5.22 -9.55 0.33
N VAL A 231 4.65 -8.52 -0.30
CA VAL A 231 5.31 -7.81 -1.41
C VAL A 231 5.69 -6.43 -0.95
N PHE A 232 6.98 -6.13 -1.01
CA PHE A 232 7.53 -4.82 -0.72
C PHE A 232 7.88 -4.09 -2.00
N SER A 233 7.74 -2.78 -2.01
CA SER A 233 8.56 -1.95 -2.88
C SER A 233 9.87 -1.60 -2.19
N ALA A 234 10.94 -1.50 -2.97
CA ALA A 234 12.28 -1.32 -2.45
C ALA A 234 13.12 -0.43 -3.38
N GLU A 235 14.20 0.10 -2.84
CA GLU A 235 15.24 0.80 -3.59
C GLU A 235 16.58 0.11 -3.33
N LYS A 236 17.23 -0.32 -4.41
CA LYS A 236 18.58 -0.91 -4.36
C LYS A 236 19.61 0.19 -4.56
N LEU A 237 20.44 0.38 -3.54
CA LEU A 237 21.48 1.39 -3.52
C LEU A 237 22.76 0.90 -4.24
N SER A 238 23.65 1.84 -4.58
CA SER A 238 24.91 1.57 -5.28
C SER A 238 25.85 0.62 -4.53
N ASN A 239 25.82 0.65 -3.20
CA ASN A 239 26.58 -0.25 -2.32
C ASN A 239 25.95 -1.67 -2.21
N GLY A 240 24.85 -1.93 -2.92
CA GLY A 240 24.15 -3.22 -2.91
C GLY A 240 23.11 -3.39 -1.81
N MET A 241 22.96 -2.43 -0.89
CA MET A 241 21.93 -2.46 0.14
C MET A 241 20.53 -2.33 -0.47
N VAL A 242 19.57 -3.12 0.02
CA VAL A 242 18.17 -3.06 -0.38
C VAL A 242 17.36 -2.39 0.72
N VAL A 243 16.82 -1.21 0.45
CA VAL A 243 15.95 -0.50 1.39
C VAL A 243 14.49 -0.74 1.04
N LEU A 244 13.75 -1.39 1.93
CA LEU A 244 12.31 -1.61 1.82
C LEU A 244 11.57 -0.30 2.10
N LEU A 245 10.76 0.15 1.14
CA LEU A 245 10.07 1.44 1.18
C LEU A 245 8.61 1.32 1.62
N ASP A 246 7.89 0.31 1.14
CA ASP A 246 6.45 0.17 1.31
C ASP A 246 6.06 -1.30 1.17
N VAL A 247 4.91 -1.70 1.72
CA VAL A 247 4.24 -2.99 1.52
C VAL A 247 3.07 -2.79 0.56
N TYR A 248 3.10 -3.48 -0.59
CA TYR A 248 2.05 -3.44 -1.61
C TYR A 248 0.99 -4.51 -1.40
N GLN A 249 1.42 -5.68 -0.92
CA GLN A 249 0.52 -6.80 -0.65
C GLN A 249 0.94 -7.56 0.60
N VAL A 250 -0.05 -8.09 1.29
CA VAL A 250 0.12 -9.07 2.37
C VAL A 250 -0.81 -10.24 2.06
N ARG A 251 -0.24 -11.44 1.93
CA ARG A 251 -0.97 -12.69 1.64
C ARG A 251 -1.93 -12.52 0.45
N GLY A 252 -1.49 -11.82 -0.59
CA GLY A 252 -2.26 -11.54 -1.82
C GLY A 252 -3.24 -10.36 -1.74
N PHE A 253 -3.52 -9.82 -0.54
CA PHE A 253 -4.41 -8.66 -0.38
C PHE A 253 -3.66 -7.35 -0.65
N PRO A 254 -4.16 -6.47 -1.53
CA PRO A 254 -3.56 -5.16 -1.76
C PRO A 254 -3.75 -4.24 -0.56
N THR A 255 -2.68 -3.53 -0.19
CA THR A 255 -2.65 -2.63 0.98
C THR A 255 -3.06 -1.18 0.66
N VAL A 256 -3.53 -0.91 -0.56
CA VAL A 256 -3.89 0.44 -1.04
C VAL A 256 -5.03 1.08 -0.25
N GLN A 257 -5.92 0.27 0.32
CA GLN A 257 -7.03 0.73 1.16
C GLN A 257 -6.72 0.67 2.66
N TRP A 258 -5.51 0.29 3.03
CA TRP A 258 -5.13 0.11 4.43
C TRP A 258 -4.62 1.41 5.00
N ASN A 259 -4.75 1.58 6.32
CA ASN A 259 -4.17 2.71 7.02
C ASN A 259 -2.65 2.66 6.87
N ARG A 260 -2.09 3.64 6.15
CA ARG A 260 -0.66 3.62 5.82
C ARG A 260 0.22 3.88 7.05
N LYS A 261 -0.31 4.52 8.09
CA LYS A 261 0.43 4.71 9.36
C LYS A 261 0.80 3.34 9.94
N THR A 262 -0.17 2.43 10.01
CA THR A 262 0.07 1.06 10.46
C THR A 262 1.11 0.34 9.59
N VAL A 263 1.03 0.47 8.28
CA VAL A 263 1.97 -0.21 7.37
C VAL A 263 3.39 0.35 7.49
N LEU A 264 3.54 1.68 7.43
CA LEU A 264 4.85 2.33 7.26
C LEU A 264 5.57 2.63 8.58
N ILE A 265 4.82 2.83 9.67
CA ILE A 265 5.39 3.10 11.00
C ILE A 265 5.33 1.82 11.86
N ASN A 266 4.15 1.23 12.02
CA ASN A 266 4.00 0.15 13.01
C ASN A 266 4.57 -1.19 12.50
N PHE A 267 4.38 -1.53 11.22
CA PHE A 267 4.87 -2.78 10.66
C PHE A 267 6.30 -2.65 10.10
N LEU A 268 6.48 -1.82 9.07
CA LEU A 268 7.71 -1.81 8.28
C LEU A 268 8.96 -1.50 9.11
N GLN A 269 8.87 -0.61 10.10
CA GLN A 269 10.04 -0.21 10.90
C GLN A 269 10.46 -1.25 11.96
N HIS A 270 9.56 -2.17 12.32
CA HIS A 270 9.79 -3.22 13.33
C HIS A 270 10.06 -4.59 12.69
N LEU A 271 10.19 -4.63 11.36
CA LEU A 271 10.48 -5.87 10.65
C LEU A 271 11.88 -6.37 11.01
N SER A 272 12.00 -7.66 11.31
CA SER A 272 13.31 -8.32 11.44
C SER A 272 13.91 -8.52 10.05
N LEU A 273 15.11 -7.99 9.82
CA LEU A 273 15.72 -7.92 8.49
C LEU A 273 16.97 -8.80 8.41
N PRO A 274 17.14 -9.58 7.32
CA PRO A 274 18.38 -10.29 7.03
C PRO A 274 19.47 -9.33 6.54
N GLU A 275 20.70 -9.82 6.46
CA GLU A 275 21.83 -9.04 5.94
C GLU A 275 21.58 -8.54 4.49
N GLY A 276 21.92 -7.27 4.28
CA GLY A 276 21.74 -6.57 3.01
C GLY A 276 20.35 -5.96 2.83
N TYR A 277 19.51 -5.97 3.87
CA TYR A 277 18.20 -5.33 3.88
C TYR A 277 18.09 -4.29 4.99
N GLU A 278 17.47 -3.16 4.67
CA GLU A 278 17.07 -2.12 5.62
C GLU A 278 15.66 -1.64 5.34
N THR A 279 15.07 -0.91 6.27
CA THR A 279 13.75 -0.29 6.10
C THR A 279 13.87 1.22 6.04
N GLN A 280 13.07 1.81 5.16
CA GLN A 280 12.90 3.25 5.09
C GLN A 280 12.37 3.77 6.43
N LYS A 281 13.02 4.80 6.97
CA LYS A 281 12.53 5.49 8.17
C LYS A 281 11.50 6.53 7.77
N TYR A 282 10.31 6.43 8.38
CA TYR A 282 9.20 7.37 8.21
C TYR A 282 8.91 8.10 9.51
N CYS A 283 8.72 9.42 9.42
CA CYS A 283 8.37 10.28 10.55
C CYS A 283 7.14 11.13 10.21
N HIS A 284 6.60 11.84 11.20
CA HIS A 284 5.48 12.77 10.99
C HIS A 284 5.93 14.12 10.43
N ARG A 285 7.15 14.56 10.76
CA ARG A 285 7.73 15.82 10.26
C ARG A 285 9.12 15.59 9.72
N VAL A 286 9.56 16.52 8.88
CA VAL A 286 10.89 16.47 8.24
C VAL A 286 11.98 16.65 9.30
N GLU A 287 11.73 17.52 10.29
CA GLU A 287 12.67 17.78 11.40
C GLU A 287 12.94 16.51 12.24
N ASP A 288 12.00 15.58 12.29
CA ASP A 288 12.10 14.35 13.06
C ASP A 288 12.84 13.22 12.31
N LEU A 289 13.19 13.44 11.03
CA LEU A 289 13.86 12.41 10.24
C LEU A 289 15.30 12.20 10.73
N PRO A 290 15.70 10.95 11.02
CA PRO A 290 17.08 10.67 11.38
C PRO A 290 18.02 11.01 10.21
N MET A 291 19.26 11.38 10.53
CA MET A 291 20.30 11.48 9.51
C MET A 291 20.48 10.13 8.83
N THR A 292 20.54 10.15 7.50
CA THR A 292 20.80 8.95 6.69
C THR A 292 22.23 8.98 6.17
N ARG A 293 22.86 7.81 6.14
CA ARG A 293 24.20 7.62 5.55
C ARG A 293 24.17 7.47 4.03
N TYR A 294 22.97 7.43 3.44
CA TYR A 294 22.77 7.24 2.01
C TYR A 294 22.56 8.58 1.32
N GLU A 295 22.93 8.64 0.03
CA GLU A 295 22.62 9.79 -0.81
C GLU A 295 21.11 9.96 -0.96
N THR A 296 20.66 11.21 -0.80
CA THR A 296 19.24 11.58 -0.91
C THR A 296 19.06 12.72 -1.91
N ASP A 297 17.88 12.73 -2.55
CA ASP A 297 17.51 13.69 -3.59
C ASP A 297 16.22 14.44 -3.18
N GLY A 298 16.16 14.80 -1.89
CA GLY A 298 15.03 15.44 -1.24
C GLY A 298 14.19 14.47 -0.42
N TYR A 299 12.88 14.66 -0.43
CA TYR A 299 11.96 14.00 0.49
C TYR A 299 10.76 13.40 -0.24
N ILE A 300 10.19 12.36 0.36
CA ILE A 300 8.93 11.75 -0.04
C ILE A 300 7.89 11.93 1.06
N ILE A 301 6.64 12.19 0.67
CA ILE A 301 5.46 12.10 1.54
C ILE A 301 4.58 10.98 1.06
N HIS A 302 4.18 10.10 1.97
CA HIS A 302 3.15 9.11 1.76
C HIS A 302 1.87 9.55 2.49
N ASN A 303 0.83 9.87 1.73
CA ASN A 303 -0.44 10.25 2.32
C ASN A 303 -1.10 9.05 3.02
N THR A 304 -1.46 9.23 4.28
CA THR A 304 -1.87 8.11 5.14
C THR A 304 -3.26 7.57 4.87
N LYS A 305 -4.11 8.35 4.19
CA LYS A 305 -5.51 8.04 3.91
C LYS A 305 -5.75 7.59 2.45
N THR A 306 -5.01 8.18 1.51
CA THR A 306 -5.24 8.01 0.07
C THR A 306 -4.19 7.15 -0.64
N ASP A 307 -3.15 6.72 0.08
CA ASP A 307 -2.01 5.96 -0.46
C ASP A 307 -1.22 6.68 -1.57
N LYS A 308 -1.50 7.98 -1.80
CA LYS A 308 -0.77 8.81 -2.77
C LYS A 308 0.63 9.13 -2.26
N ILE A 309 1.59 9.06 -3.18
CA ILE A 309 3.00 9.37 -2.90
C ILE A 309 3.38 10.68 -3.59
N PHE A 310 3.94 11.60 -2.81
CA PHE A 310 4.45 12.88 -3.27
C PHE A 310 5.96 12.93 -3.08
N LYS A 311 6.67 13.67 -3.94
CA LYS A 311 8.11 13.94 -3.77
C LYS A 311 8.42 15.43 -3.95
N VAL A 312 9.30 15.93 -3.11
CA VAL A 312 9.94 17.25 -3.26
C VAL A 312 11.40 17.01 -3.60
N LYS A 313 11.87 17.65 -4.66
CA LYS A 313 13.28 17.70 -5.03
C LYS A 313 13.80 19.11 -4.82
N HIS A 314 15.02 19.25 -4.31
CA HIS A 314 15.67 20.56 -4.20
C HIS A 314 16.30 21.03 -5.51
N ASN A 315 16.68 20.07 -6.37
CA ASN A 315 17.25 20.33 -7.68
C ASN A 315 16.46 19.53 -8.72
N HIS A 316 15.85 20.24 -9.67
CA HIS A 316 15.19 19.58 -10.79
C HIS A 316 16.18 19.33 -11.93
N SER A 317 16.06 18.13 -12.51
CA SER A 317 16.85 17.66 -13.64
C SER A 317 15.94 17.06 -14.71
N LEU A 318 16.45 17.01 -15.94
CA LEU A 318 15.81 16.36 -17.08
C LEU A 318 16.71 15.23 -17.57
N ASP A 319 16.13 14.05 -17.78
CA ASP A 319 16.76 12.97 -18.51
C ASP A 319 16.56 13.22 -20.01
N VAL A 320 17.65 13.47 -20.74
CA VAL A 320 17.62 13.88 -22.15
C VAL A 320 18.56 13.02 -22.98
N VAL A 321 18.19 12.79 -24.25
CA VAL A 321 19.02 12.00 -25.17
C VAL A 321 20.03 12.92 -25.84
N TYR A 322 21.31 12.58 -25.76
CA TYR A 322 22.37 13.30 -26.46
C TYR A 322 22.56 12.77 -27.88
N MET A 323 22.60 13.67 -28.87
CA MET A 323 22.90 13.34 -30.25
C MET A 323 23.41 14.57 -31.01
N ASP A 324 24.59 14.43 -31.62
CA ASP A 324 25.24 15.37 -32.54
C ASP A 324 25.48 16.77 -31.92
N GLY A 325 25.95 16.81 -30.67
CA GLY A 325 26.21 18.08 -29.97
C GLY A 325 24.98 18.71 -29.30
N PHE A 326 23.82 18.05 -29.36
CA PHE A 326 22.58 18.56 -28.79
C PHE A 326 21.92 17.55 -27.86
N PHE A 327 21.21 18.06 -26.86
CA PHE A 327 20.25 17.31 -26.08
C PHE A 327 18.85 17.47 -26.69
N TRP A 328 18.16 16.34 -26.87
CA TRP A 328 16.86 16.28 -27.53
C TRP A 328 15.73 16.07 -26.52
N LEU A 329 14.64 16.81 -26.72
CA LEU A 329 13.40 16.81 -25.97
C LEU A 329 12.23 16.50 -26.95
N PRO A 330 11.24 15.69 -26.55
CA PRO A 330 10.02 15.51 -27.35
C PRO A 330 9.24 16.82 -27.47
N GLY A 331 8.55 17.06 -28.58
CA GLY A 331 7.60 18.18 -28.74
C GLY A 331 6.19 17.85 -28.23
N LYS A 332 5.41 18.90 -27.94
CA LYS A 332 4.03 18.82 -27.41
C LYS A 332 2.98 18.52 -28.48
N GLU A 333 3.11 19.13 -29.66
CA GLU A 333 1.94 19.36 -30.53
C GLU A 333 1.91 18.53 -31.81
N LYS A 334 3.03 17.99 -32.30
CA LYS A 334 3.08 17.24 -33.58
C LYS A 334 4.09 16.09 -33.55
N PRO A 335 3.74 14.90 -34.09
CA PRO A 335 4.73 13.86 -34.40
C PRO A 335 5.83 14.42 -35.31
N GLY A 336 7.09 14.31 -34.89
CA GLY A 336 8.23 14.85 -35.65
C GLY A 336 8.69 16.25 -35.26
N LEU A 337 7.94 16.98 -34.43
CA LEU A 337 8.43 18.22 -33.80
C LEU A 337 9.20 17.86 -32.53
N TYR A 338 10.45 18.29 -32.46
CA TYR A 338 11.34 18.09 -31.32
C TYR A 338 11.86 19.44 -30.84
N ARG A 339 12.29 19.49 -29.59
CA ARG A 339 13.05 20.61 -29.07
C ARG A 339 14.47 20.13 -28.79
N ARG A 340 15.46 21.00 -28.94
CA ARG A 340 16.84 20.67 -28.59
C ARG A 340 17.58 21.86 -28.04
N PHE A 341 18.56 21.62 -27.19
CA PHE A 341 19.50 22.63 -26.71
C PHE A 341 20.93 22.13 -26.84
N LYS A 342 21.87 23.05 -26.99
CA LYS A 342 23.29 22.70 -27.19
C LYS A 342 23.86 22.12 -25.89
N ALA A 343 24.57 21.00 -25.99
CA ALA A 343 25.31 20.50 -24.85
C ALA A 343 26.48 21.43 -24.51
N LEU A 344 26.66 21.69 -23.21
CA LEU A 344 27.77 22.51 -22.73
C LEU A 344 29.10 21.74 -22.68
N GLU A 345 29.03 20.42 -22.58
CA GLU A 345 30.18 19.52 -22.53
C GLU A 345 30.56 18.98 -23.91
N LYS A 346 31.86 18.74 -24.11
CA LYS A 346 32.44 18.43 -25.42
C LYS A 346 32.67 16.93 -25.68
N GLU A 347 32.44 16.06 -24.70
CA GLU A 347 32.78 14.62 -24.80
C GLU A 347 31.61 13.72 -24.36
N LEU A 348 30.46 13.87 -25.01
CA LEU A 348 29.29 13.05 -24.75
C LEU A 348 29.10 12.00 -25.86
N GLN A 349 28.55 10.85 -25.51
CA GLN A 349 28.35 9.74 -26.43
C GLN A 349 26.97 9.81 -27.05
N ASN A 350 26.92 9.86 -28.38
CA ASN A 350 25.67 9.85 -29.15
C ASN A 350 24.78 8.66 -28.77
N GLY A 351 23.47 8.89 -28.72
CA GLY A 351 22.44 7.88 -28.44
C GLY A 351 22.25 7.54 -26.97
N HIS A 352 23.01 8.15 -26.06
CA HIS A 352 22.88 7.91 -24.62
C HIS A 352 21.99 8.93 -23.93
N VAL A 353 21.41 8.51 -22.80
CA VAL A 353 20.62 9.37 -21.92
C VAL A 353 21.53 9.99 -20.85
N TYR A 354 21.37 11.29 -20.65
CA TYR A 354 22.09 12.06 -19.64
C TYR A 354 21.09 12.80 -18.76
N GLU A 355 21.42 12.90 -17.48
CA GLU A 355 20.68 13.72 -16.54
C GLU A 355 21.27 15.12 -16.56
N VAL A 356 20.46 16.12 -16.91
CA VAL A 356 20.87 17.52 -17.10
C VAL A 356 20.15 18.41 -16.10
N SER A 357 20.88 19.31 -15.45
CA SER A 357 20.35 20.28 -14.49
C SER A 357 19.51 21.36 -15.16
N VAL A 358 18.33 21.64 -14.60
CA VAL A 358 17.45 22.72 -15.09
C VAL A 358 18.01 24.12 -14.75
N LYS A 359 18.87 24.25 -13.73
CA LYS A 359 19.47 25.53 -13.29
C LYS A 359 20.48 26.11 -14.27
N ASN A 360 21.20 25.26 -14.98
CA ASN A 360 22.35 25.69 -15.77
C ASN A 360 22.56 24.88 -17.06
N GLY A 361 21.85 23.76 -17.25
CA GLY A 361 22.00 22.91 -18.41
C GLY A 361 23.27 22.05 -18.40
N ASN A 362 23.98 21.96 -17.27
CA ASN A 362 25.13 21.07 -17.11
C ASN A 362 24.68 19.62 -16.97
N VAL A 363 25.49 18.69 -17.46
CA VAL A 363 25.26 17.26 -17.20
C VAL A 363 25.65 16.97 -15.76
N LEU A 364 24.75 16.30 -15.06
CA LEU A 364 24.97 15.78 -13.73
C LEU A 364 25.61 14.39 -13.79
N ARG A 365 25.07 13.52 -14.66
CA ARG A 365 25.60 12.17 -14.88
C ARG A 365 25.07 11.53 -16.17
N LYS A 366 25.78 10.49 -16.63
CA LYS A 366 25.28 9.55 -17.65
C LYS A 366 24.31 8.55 -17.02
N ARG A 367 23.13 8.36 -17.62
CA ARG A 367 22.08 7.43 -17.15
C ARG A 367 22.19 6.09 -17.86
N ASN A 368 23.06 5.21 -17.35
CA ASN A 368 23.26 3.86 -17.91
C ASN A 368 22.05 2.94 -17.71
N ASP A 369 21.13 3.31 -16.82
CA ASP A 369 19.88 2.60 -16.52
C ASP A 369 18.73 2.97 -17.49
N ARG A 370 18.94 3.90 -18.42
CA ARG A 370 17.88 4.42 -19.30
C ARG A 370 18.22 4.36 -20.78
N PHE A 371 17.21 3.96 -21.55
CA PHE A 371 17.24 3.96 -23.02
C PHE A 371 16.42 5.12 -23.63
N ILE A 372 15.60 5.81 -22.82
CA ILE A 372 14.77 6.94 -23.25
C ILE A 372 14.87 8.09 -22.26
N GLY A 373 14.78 9.33 -22.78
CA GLY A 373 14.65 10.54 -21.98
C GLY A 373 13.23 10.74 -21.42
N ASN A 374 13.03 11.83 -20.70
CA ASN A 374 11.72 12.19 -20.15
C ASN A 374 10.68 12.45 -21.27
N THR A 375 9.43 12.08 -20.99
CA THR A 375 8.30 12.41 -21.85
C THR A 375 7.95 13.90 -21.74
N TRP A 376 7.23 14.44 -22.73
CA TRP A 376 6.84 15.85 -22.72
C TRP A 376 6.05 16.23 -21.44
N LYS A 377 5.10 15.38 -21.03
CA LYS A 377 4.33 15.58 -19.78
C LYS A 377 5.23 15.61 -18.54
N GLN A 378 6.31 14.82 -18.51
CA GLN A 378 7.28 14.86 -17.42
C GLN A 378 8.10 16.17 -17.44
N ILE A 379 8.49 16.62 -18.64
CA ILE A 379 9.23 17.87 -18.84
C ILE A 379 8.39 19.07 -18.41
N GLU A 380 7.13 19.19 -18.86
CA GLU A 380 6.21 20.26 -18.42
C GLU A 380 6.08 20.30 -16.91
N ASN A 381 5.81 19.16 -16.29
CA ASN A 381 5.70 19.05 -14.82
C ASN A 381 6.98 19.47 -14.07
N VAL A 382 8.15 19.35 -14.70
CA VAL A 382 9.43 19.79 -14.13
C VAL A 382 9.59 21.31 -14.33
N LEU A 383 9.34 21.80 -15.54
CA LEU A 383 9.51 23.21 -15.88
C LEU A 383 8.50 24.13 -15.21
N GLU A 384 7.30 23.64 -14.90
CA GLU A 384 6.31 24.35 -14.07
C GLU A 384 6.82 24.59 -12.63
N LYS A 385 7.68 23.71 -12.11
CA LYS A 385 8.22 23.82 -10.75
C LYS A 385 9.51 24.62 -10.70
N GLN A 386 10.29 24.51 -11.76
CA GLN A 386 11.54 25.22 -11.89
C GLN A 386 11.76 25.63 -13.36
N SER A 387 11.68 26.92 -13.62
CA SER A 387 11.94 27.48 -14.95
C SER A 387 13.33 27.10 -15.45
N TRP A 388 13.41 26.77 -16.74
CA TRP A 388 14.67 26.48 -17.41
C TRP A 388 15.59 27.71 -17.43
N GLN A 389 16.82 27.53 -16.96
CA GLN A 389 17.87 28.57 -16.92
C GLN A 389 19.13 28.16 -17.70
N GLY A 390 19.13 26.99 -18.33
CA GLY A 390 20.23 26.50 -19.16
C GLY A 390 20.25 27.09 -20.57
N PRO A 391 21.02 26.48 -21.50
CA PRO A 391 21.13 26.92 -22.88
C PRO A 391 19.79 27.06 -23.59
N THR A 392 19.67 28.01 -24.52
CA THR A 392 18.43 28.26 -25.26
C THR A 392 17.91 26.98 -25.93
N ILE A 393 16.62 26.70 -25.69
CA ILE A 393 15.93 25.57 -26.30
C ILE A 393 15.36 26.02 -27.65
N HIS A 394 15.75 25.32 -28.72
CA HIS A 394 15.29 25.55 -30.08
C HIS A 394 14.29 24.49 -30.51
N GLU A 395 13.23 24.89 -31.21
CA GLU A 395 12.32 23.95 -31.87
C GLU A 395 12.90 23.49 -33.21
N VAL A 396 12.75 22.21 -33.52
CA VAL A 396 13.28 21.57 -34.73
C VAL A 396 12.29 20.56 -35.26
N VAL A 397 12.03 20.60 -36.57
CA VAL A 397 11.25 19.57 -37.27
C VAL A 397 12.21 18.48 -37.72
N LYS A 398 12.04 17.25 -37.24
CA LYS A 398 12.80 16.08 -37.70
C LYS A 398 12.24 15.63 -39.04
N VAL A 399 12.89 16.03 -40.12
CA VAL A 399 12.58 15.52 -41.47
C VAL A 399 12.90 14.03 -41.50
N MET A 400 11.88 13.16 -41.51
CA MET A 400 12.09 11.75 -41.81
C MET A 400 12.57 11.65 -43.25
N LYS A 401 13.86 11.36 -43.46
CA LYS A 401 14.35 10.91 -44.77
C LYS A 401 13.65 9.59 -45.08
N THR A 402 12.59 9.63 -45.88
CA THR A 402 12.05 8.45 -46.54
C THR A 402 13.07 8.00 -47.57
N THR A 403 13.93 7.07 -47.18
CA THR A 403 14.76 6.33 -48.14
C THR A 403 13.84 5.50 -49.02
N LYS A 404 13.37 6.05 -50.14
CA LYS A 404 12.80 5.26 -51.24
C LYS A 404 13.92 4.37 -51.78
N LYS A 405 14.04 3.14 -51.27
CA LYS A 405 14.76 2.06 -51.95
C LYS A 405 14.05 1.82 -53.28
N ARG A 406 14.64 2.33 -54.37
CA ARG A 406 14.23 2.01 -55.75
C ARG A 406 14.75 0.60 -56.04
N CYS A 407 13.99 -0.43 -55.69
CA CYS A 407 14.20 -1.76 -56.26
C CYS A 407 13.78 -1.68 -57.73
N LYS A 408 14.75 -1.54 -58.64
CA LYS A 408 14.54 -1.89 -60.05
C LYS A 408 14.63 -3.41 -60.16
N SER A 409 13.48 -4.08 -60.07
CA SER A 409 13.32 -5.42 -60.64
C SER A 409 13.36 -5.27 -62.16
N LYS A 410 14.45 -5.72 -62.78
CA LYS A 410 14.43 -6.10 -64.20
C LYS A 410 13.71 -7.44 -64.27
N VAL A 411 12.50 -7.43 -64.80
CA VAL A 411 11.83 -8.63 -65.32
C VAL A 411 12.22 -8.76 -66.79
N VAL A 412 12.68 -9.97 -67.10
CA VAL A 412 13.04 -10.51 -68.41
C VAL A 412 11.77 -10.63 -69.27
N LEU A 413 11.89 -10.31 -70.56
CA LEU A 413 11.12 -10.96 -71.61
C LEU A 413 12.06 -11.85 -72.40
#